data_AF-A0A061A6C1-F1
#
_entry.id   AF-A0A061A6C1-F1
#
_cell.length_a   1.000
_cell.length_b   1.000
_cell.length_c   1.000
_cell.angle_alpha   90.00
_cell.angle_beta   90.00
_cell.angle_gamma   90.00
#
_symmetry.space_group_name_H-M   'P 1'
#
loop_
_entity.id
_entity.type
_entity.pdbx_description
1 polymer ?
#
loop_
_entity_poly.entity_id
_entity_poly.type
_entity_poly.pdbx_seq_one_letter_code
_entity_poly.pdbx_strand_id
1 'polypeptide(L)'
;MTVTRLNPPGVYNPSDAITQVVTVEDVRLVQLSGQVAFDAEGQSVGPGDHAAQAAQIARNLDAALASVGATRDDIVQETVFVVDYTPELLPAIFEPLRAGTVRTPASTLVGVSALFAPDYLVEVQVVAAVGPVPAATPSGPPSVGRAAEEDLEAALTRRAWADPAFAEQLERDPGLALAALGVTVPPGIAVQVKLQKRDTLYYLVPPAKEPGEPDRCEAVNLMDQWRSGDTFVWVLPERLKAGLLAMRRGFHRSRPTTDARSSDDS
;
A
#
# COMPACT_ATOMS: atom_id res chain seq x y z
N MET A 1 -8.33 15.23 25.49
CA MET A 1 -8.84 14.19 24.59
C MET A 1 -10.17 13.69 25.11
N THR A 2 -11.20 13.96 24.34
CA THR A 2 -12.56 13.48 24.55
C THR A 2 -13.02 12.84 23.25
N VAL A 3 -13.47 11.58 23.32
CA VAL A 3 -14.11 10.89 22.19
C VAL A 3 -15.50 10.46 22.65
N THR A 4 -16.53 11.06 22.07
CA THR A 4 -17.93 10.76 22.40
C THR A 4 -18.52 9.88 21.31
N ARG A 5 -19.20 8.81 21.71
CA ARG A 5 -19.85 7.84 20.82
C ARG A 5 -21.34 7.83 21.12
N LEU A 6 -22.17 8.13 20.13
CA LEU A 6 -23.60 8.32 20.30
C LEU A 6 -24.38 7.46 19.30
N ASN A 7 -25.42 6.82 19.80
CA ASN A 7 -26.46 6.15 19.02
C ASN A 7 -27.80 6.85 19.30
N PRO A 8 -28.15 7.93 18.57
CA PRO A 8 -29.35 8.71 18.85
C PRO A 8 -30.63 7.87 18.64
N PRO A 9 -31.68 8.06 19.47
CA PRO A 9 -32.91 7.26 19.37
C PRO A 9 -33.69 7.45 18.04
N GLY A 10 -33.37 8.50 17.27
CA GLY A 10 -33.95 8.75 15.95
C GLY A 10 -33.21 8.09 14.78
N VAL A 11 -32.11 7.38 15.03
CA VAL A 11 -31.32 6.69 14.01
C VAL A 11 -31.26 5.20 14.36
N TYR A 12 -31.66 4.34 13.42
CA TYR A 12 -31.60 2.89 13.63
C TYR A 12 -30.14 2.45 13.77
N ASN A 13 -29.80 1.80 14.90
CA ASN A 13 -28.51 1.17 15.07
C ASN A 13 -28.62 -0.35 14.83
N PRO A 14 -28.07 -0.87 13.73
CA PRO A 14 -28.26 -2.27 13.35
C PRO A 14 -27.51 -3.26 14.26
N SER A 15 -26.44 -2.83 14.92
CA SER A 15 -25.62 -3.69 15.79
C SER A 15 -24.69 -2.89 16.69
N ASP A 16 -24.14 -3.55 17.71
CA ASP A 16 -23.07 -2.98 18.55
C ASP A 16 -21.71 -2.93 17.82
N ALA A 17 -21.62 -3.49 16.60
CA ALA A 17 -20.40 -3.49 15.80
C ALA A 17 -20.05 -2.11 15.21
N ILE A 18 -20.98 -1.15 15.28
CA ILE A 18 -20.81 0.23 14.78
C ILE A 18 -21.36 1.25 15.78
N THR A 19 -20.92 2.51 15.64
CA THR A 19 -21.50 3.67 16.32
C THR A 19 -22.02 4.66 15.28
N GLN A 20 -23.23 5.18 15.45
CA GLN A 20 -23.85 6.10 14.48
C GLN A 20 -23.14 7.46 14.38
N VAL A 21 -22.71 8.01 15.53
CA VAL A 21 -22.06 9.33 15.59
C VAL A 21 -20.85 9.25 16.53
N VAL A 22 -19.69 9.67 16.03
CA VAL A 22 -18.47 9.82 16.83
C VAL A 22 -18.00 11.27 16.75
N THR A 23 -17.82 11.93 17.90
CA THR A 23 -17.22 13.27 17.99
C THR A 23 -15.91 13.21 18.75
N VAL A 24 -14.98 14.11 18.40
CA VAL A 24 -13.65 14.17 18.98
C VAL A 24 -13.26 15.60 19.33
N GLU A 25 -12.68 15.79 20.50
CA GLU A 25 -12.21 17.08 21.01
C GLU A 25 -10.83 16.92 21.68
N ASP A 26 -9.96 17.92 21.50
CA ASP A 26 -8.58 17.91 22.02
C ASP A 26 -7.83 16.62 21.68
N VAL A 27 -7.81 16.25 20.39
CA VAL A 27 -7.16 15.04 19.88
C VAL A 27 -6.19 15.36 18.75
N ARG A 28 -5.26 14.44 18.50
CA ARG A 28 -4.56 14.32 17.22
C ARG A 28 -5.23 13.20 16.41
N LEU A 29 -5.61 13.50 15.17
CA LEU A 29 -6.12 12.49 14.24
C LEU A 29 -4.95 11.76 13.57
N VAL A 30 -5.03 10.43 13.55
CA VAL A 30 -4.10 9.55 12.86
C VAL A 30 -4.85 8.88 11.72
N GLN A 31 -4.37 9.09 10.50
CA GLN A 31 -4.94 8.48 9.30
C GLN A 31 -4.06 7.30 8.89
N LEU A 32 -4.64 6.11 8.79
CA LEU A 32 -3.91 4.93 8.31
C LEU A 32 -4.19 4.77 6.81
N SER A 33 -3.18 4.33 6.06
CA SER A 33 -3.39 3.80 4.71
C SER A 33 -4.32 2.58 4.76
N GLY A 34 -5.02 2.31 3.66
CA GLY A 34 -5.85 1.10 3.53
C GLY A 34 -5.03 -0.15 3.82
N GLN A 35 -5.50 -0.95 4.77
CA GLN A 35 -4.89 -2.21 5.17
C GLN A 35 -5.54 -3.35 4.41
N VAL A 36 -4.73 -4.11 3.69
CA VAL A 36 -5.09 -5.42 3.11
C VAL A 36 -4.37 -6.53 3.89
N ALA A 37 -4.68 -7.79 3.56
CA ALA A 37 -4.10 -8.97 4.20
C ALA A 37 -2.66 -9.28 3.78
N PHE A 38 -1.76 -8.30 3.90
CA PHE A 38 -0.32 -8.53 3.84
C PHE A 38 0.22 -9.02 5.18
N ASP A 39 1.20 -9.93 5.17
CA ASP A 39 2.10 -10.11 6.31
C ASP A 39 3.22 -9.05 6.33
N ALA A 40 4.10 -9.09 7.34
CA ALA A 40 5.20 -8.14 7.49
C ALA A 40 6.21 -8.23 6.32
N GLU A 41 6.26 -9.37 5.65
CA GLU A 41 7.08 -9.65 4.49
C GLU A 41 6.43 -9.21 3.17
N GLY A 42 5.19 -8.71 3.22
CA GLY A 42 4.41 -8.26 2.07
C GLY A 42 3.89 -9.42 1.20
N GLN A 43 3.68 -10.60 1.78
CA GLN A 43 2.99 -11.73 1.15
C GLN A 43 1.49 -11.69 1.47
N SER A 44 0.67 -12.20 0.55
CA SER A 44 -0.78 -12.32 0.78
C SER A 44 -1.07 -13.43 1.78
N VAL A 45 -1.94 -13.15 2.76
CA VAL A 45 -2.41 -14.09 3.77
C VAL A 45 -3.88 -14.38 3.53
N GLY A 46 -4.26 -15.66 3.48
CA GLY A 46 -5.66 -16.07 3.29
C GLY A 46 -6.25 -15.80 1.90
N PRO A 47 -5.55 -16.15 0.79
CA PRO A 47 -6.14 -15.99 -0.56
C PRO A 47 -7.45 -16.78 -0.66
N GLY A 48 -8.53 -16.14 -1.10
CA GLY A 48 -9.85 -16.78 -1.19
C GLY A 48 -10.64 -16.86 0.12
N ASP A 49 -10.13 -16.32 1.24
CA ASP A 49 -10.74 -16.44 2.57
C ASP A 49 -10.89 -15.06 3.24
N HIS A 50 -12.11 -14.49 3.19
CA HIS A 50 -12.42 -13.20 3.82
C HIS A 50 -12.13 -13.17 5.33
N ALA A 51 -12.34 -14.28 6.05
CA ALA A 51 -12.14 -14.32 7.50
C ALA A 51 -10.65 -14.30 7.85
N ALA A 52 -9.85 -15.12 7.16
CA ALA A 52 -8.41 -15.13 7.33
C ALA A 52 -7.79 -13.77 6.96
N GLN A 53 -8.29 -13.13 5.89
CA GLN A 53 -7.87 -11.79 5.48
C GLN A 53 -8.23 -10.73 6.52
N ALA A 54 -9.48 -10.71 7.01
CA ALA A 54 -9.91 -9.80 8.06
C ALA A 54 -9.08 -9.96 9.35
N ALA A 55 -8.71 -11.20 9.71
CA ALA A 55 -7.84 -11.47 10.85
C ALA A 55 -6.42 -10.94 10.65
N GLN A 56 -5.84 -11.05 9.44
CA GLN A 56 -4.55 -10.43 9.13
C GLN A 56 -4.64 -8.91 9.15
N ILE A 57 -5.71 -8.33 8.60
CA ILE A 57 -5.95 -6.89 8.61
C ILE A 57 -6.04 -6.37 10.05
N ALA A 58 -6.75 -7.08 10.95
CA ALA A 58 -6.80 -6.73 12.37
C ALA A 58 -5.39 -6.67 13.00
N ARG A 59 -4.52 -7.64 12.70
CA ARG A 59 -3.11 -7.64 13.15
C ARG A 59 -2.33 -6.45 12.60
N ASN A 60 -2.54 -6.11 11.33
CA ASN A 60 -1.87 -4.98 10.68
C ASN A 60 -2.33 -3.65 11.29
N LEU A 61 -3.64 -3.50 11.57
CA LEU A 61 -4.19 -2.36 12.28
C LEU A 61 -3.61 -2.23 13.69
N ASP A 62 -3.53 -3.34 14.45
CA ASP A 62 -2.93 -3.35 15.78
C ASP A 62 -1.46 -2.88 15.75
N ALA A 63 -0.66 -3.38 14.80
CA ALA A 63 0.73 -2.95 14.64
C ALA A 63 0.86 -1.46 14.25
N ALA A 64 0.06 -0.99 13.30
CA ALA A 64 0.08 0.39 12.85
C ALA A 64 -0.37 1.36 13.95
N LEU A 65 -1.43 1.04 14.69
CA LEU A 65 -1.94 1.83 15.80
C LEU A 65 -0.94 1.85 16.97
N ALA A 66 -0.32 0.71 17.30
CA ALA A 66 0.69 0.64 18.35
C ALA A 66 1.88 1.57 18.07
N SER A 67 2.26 1.77 16.80
CA SER A 67 3.36 2.68 16.42
C SER A 67 3.12 4.16 16.80
N VAL A 68 1.87 4.54 17.03
CA VAL A 68 1.46 5.89 17.47
C VAL A 68 0.88 5.91 18.88
N GLY A 69 1.05 4.81 19.64
CA GLY A 69 0.53 4.67 21.00
C GLY A 69 -1.00 4.52 21.07
N ALA A 70 -1.62 3.97 20.02
CA ALA A 70 -3.05 3.75 19.92
C ALA A 70 -3.40 2.26 19.89
N THR A 71 -4.69 1.98 20.04
CA THR A 71 -5.32 0.67 19.92
C THR A 71 -6.53 0.75 19.00
N ARG A 72 -7.14 -0.38 18.63
CA ARG A 72 -8.38 -0.37 17.83
C ARG A 72 -9.56 0.34 18.51
N ASP A 73 -9.55 0.48 19.83
CA ASP A 73 -10.53 1.26 20.60
C ASP A 73 -10.46 2.77 20.32
N ASP A 74 -9.32 3.23 19.81
CA ASP A 74 -9.07 4.63 19.45
C ASP A 74 -9.52 4.94 18.02
N ILE A 75 -9.95 3.92 17.24
CA ILE A 75 -10.55 4.12 15.92
C ILE A 75 -11.89 4.85 16.09
N VAL A 76 -12.03 5.97 15.38
CA VAL A 76 -13.22 6.82 15.40
C VAL A 76 -14.03 6.70 14.12
N GLN A 77 -13.37 6.36 13.01
CA GLN A 77 -14.01 6.07 11.73
C GLN A 77 -13.28 4.93 11.02
N GLU A 78 -14.03 4.07 10.34
CA GLU A 78 -13.50 3.10 9.41
C GLU A 78 -14.31 3.04 8.11
N THR A 79 -13.68 2.53 7.06
CA THR A 79 -14.31 2.16 5.81
C THR A 79 -13.78 0.80 5.39
N VAL A 80 -14.70 -0.14 5.15
CA VAL A 80 -14.41 -1.53 4.80
C VAL A 80 -14.85 -1.78 3.37
N PHE A 81 -13.92 -2.08 2.49
CA PHE A 81 -14.17 -2.45 1.10
C PHE A 81 -14.12 -3.96 0.96
N VAL A 82 -15.12 -4.54 0.28
CA VAL A 82 -15.27 -6.01 0.18
C VAL A 82 -15.54 -6.42 -1.26
N VAL A 83 -14.70 -7.30 -1.80
CA VAL A 83 -14.92 -7.96 -3.10
C VAL A 83 -15.88 -9.12 -2.90
N ASP A 84 -16.78 -9.33 -3.87
CA ASP A 84 -17.82 -10.37 -3.87
C ASP A 84 -18.70 -10.35 -2.61
N TYR A 85 -19.03 -9.13 -2.15
CA TYR A 85 -19.78 -8.95 -0.91
C TYR A 85 -21.17 -9.60 -0.96
N THR A 86 -21.48 -10.38 0.07
CA THR A 86 -22.83 -10.80 0.44
C THR A 86 -23.06 -10.59 1.94
N PRO A 87 -24.31 -10.41 2.42
CA PRO A 87 -24.60 -10.20 3.84
C PRO A 87 -24.07 -11.30 4.77
N GLU A 88 -23.93 -12.53 4.27
CA GLU A 88 -23.43 -13.69 5.02
C GLU A 88 -21.95 -13.56 5.40
N LEU A 89 -21.20 -12.68 4.72
CA LEU A 89 -19.79 -12.41 5.03
C LEU A 89 -19.61 -11.48 6.24
N LEU A 90 -20.68 -10.83 6.73
CA LEU A 90 -20.57 -9.86 7.84
C LEU A 90 -19.89 -10.44 9.08
N PRO A 91 -20.25 -11.63 9.60
CA PRO A 91 -19.56 -12.21 10.76
C PRO A 91 -18.09 -12.51 10.47
N ALA A 92 -17.79 -13.11 9.32
CA ALA A 92 -16.43 -13.45 8.91
C ALA A 92 -15.49 -12.23 8.86
N ILE A 93 -16.03 -11.07 8.44
CA ILE A 93 -15.26 -9.83 8.31
C ILE A 93 -15.19 -9.07 9.65
N PHE A 94 -16.32 -8.90 10.34
CA PHE A 94 -16.37 -8.03 11.52
C PHE A 94 -15.94 -8.72 12.81
N GLU A 95 -16.08 -10.05 12.95
CA GLU A 95 -15.63 -10.74 14.17
C GLU A 95 -14.11 -10.54 14.41
N PRO A 96 -13.21 -10.74 13.42
CA PRO A 96 -11.79 -10.48 13.63
C PRO A 96 -11.48 -8.99 13.88
N LEU A 97 -12.14 -8.08 13.17
CA LEU A 97 -11.94 -6.64 13.33
C LEU A 97 -12.40 -6.14 14.71
N ARG A 98 -13.43 -6.77 15.28
CA ARG A 98 -14.00 -6.42 16.60
C ARG A 98 -13.43 -7.22 17.76
N ALA A 99 -12.72 -8.31 17.50
CA ALA A 99 -12.13 -9.16 18.54
C ALA A 99 -11.24 -8.34 19.48
N GLY A 100 -11.61 -8.27 20.76
CA GLY A 100 -10.89 -7.52 21.79
C GLY A 100 -11.12 -6.00 21.79
N THR A 101 -12.00 -5.49 20.91
CA THR A 101 -12.43 -4.08 20.93
C THR A 101 -13.65 -3.91 21.82
N VAL A 102 -13.66 -2.86 22.62
CA VAL A 102 -14.80 -2.45 23.48
C VAL A 102 -15.55 -1.30 22.83
N ARG A 103 -14.83 -0.42 22.12
CA ARG A 103 -15.37 0.80 21.52
C ARG A 103 -15.38 0.69 20.00
N THR A 104 -16.57 0.73 19.40
CA THR A 104 -16.73 0.65 17.96
C THR A 104 -16.72 2.04 17.30
N PRO A 105 -16.23 2.14 16.05
CA PRO A 105 -16.16 3.41 15.32
C PRO A 105 -17.45 3.70 14.56
N ALA A 106 -17.53 4.90 13.98
CA ALA A 106 -18.38 5.09 12.81
C ALA A 106 -17.84 4.21 11.67
N SER A 107 -18.72 3.50 10.97
CA SER A 107 -18.30 2.49 10.00
C SER A 107 -19.13 2.59 8.72
N THR A 108 -18.47 2.34 7.60
CA THR A 108 -19.10 2.16 6.29
C THR A 108 -18.54 0.88 5.68
N LEU A 109 -19.42 0.03 5.15
CA LEU A 109 -19.04 -1.11 4.32
C LEU A 109 -19.49 -0.86 2.87
N VAL A 110 -18.59 -1.11 1.92
CA VAL A 110 -18.84 -0.95 0.49
C VAL A 110 -18.44 -2.22 -0.25
N GLY A 111 -19.40 -2.83 -0.96
CA GLY A 111 -19.09 -3.87 -1.95
C GLY A 111 -18.39 -3.25 -3.16
N VAL A 112 -17.23 -3.76 -3.54
CA VAL A 112 -16.42 -3.28 -4.68
C VAL A 112 -16.15 -4.39 -5.67
N SER A 113 -15.87 -4.05 -6.93
CA SER A 113 -15.59 -5.05 -7.97
C SER A 113 -14.17 -5.63 -7.90
N ALA A 114 -13.22 -4.89 -7.32
CA ALA A 114 -11.83 -5.29 -7.17
C ALA A 114 -11.09 -4.42 -6.14
N LEU A 115 -9.97 -4.93 -5.63
CA LEU A 115 -8.96 -4.18 -4.87
C LEU A 115 -7.68 -4.03 -5.70
N PHE A 116 -6.59 -3.53 -5.12
CA PHE A 116 -5.37 -3.22 -5.89
C PHE A 116 -4.69 -4.44 -6.55
N ALA A 117 -5.02 -5.67 -6.12
CA ALA A 117 -4.58 -6.93 -6.69
C ALA A 117 -5.63 -8.03 -6.40
N PRO A 118 -5.74 -9.07 -7.25
CA PRO A 118 -6.85 -10.03 -7.23
C PRO A 118 -6.89 -10.94 -5.99
N ASP A 119 -5.76 -11.13 -5.30
CA ASP A 119 -5.68 -12.00 -4.13
C ASP A 119 -6.35 -11.39 -2.88
N TYR A 120 -6.71 -10.10 -2.92
CA TYR A 120 -7.31 -9.38 -1.80
C TYR A 120 -8.81 -9.23 -1.98
N LEU A 121 -9.53 -9.61 -0.93
CA LEU A 121 -10.98 -9.61 -0.86
C LEU A 121 -11.51 -8.57 0.13
N VAL A 122 -10.67 -8.10 1.07
CA VAL A 122 -11.02 -7.11 2.08
C VAL A 122 -9.93 -6.04 2.16
N GLU A 123 -10.33 -4.78 2.20
CA GLU A 123 -9.46 -3.64 2.54
C GLU A 123 -10.13 -2.78 3.62
N VAL A 124 -9.38 -2.37 4.64
CA VAL A 124 -9.90 -1.54 5.73
C VAL A 124 -9.08 -0.27 5.87
N GLN A 125 -9.73 0.88 5.71
CA GLN A 125 -9.17 2.19 6.00
C GLN A 125 -9.71 2.70 7.34
N VAL A 126 -8.85 3.27 8.18
CA VAL A 126 -9.27 3.79 9.49
C VAL A 126 -8.71 5.18 9.79
N VAL A 127 -9.46 5.92 10.60
CA VAL A 127 -9.02 7.13 11.28
C VAL A 127 -9.11 6.89 12.78
N ALA A 128 -8.01 7.11 13.49
CA ALA A 128 -7.95 7.02 14.95
C ALA A 128 -7.74 8.40 15.58
N ALA A 129 -8.24 8.56 16.81
CA ALA A 129 -8.06 9.76 17.60
C ALA A 129 -7.21 9.43 18.84
N VAL A 130 -6.07 10.12 18.98
CA VAL A 130 -5.16 9.93 20.11
C VAL A 130 -4.97 11.23 20.88
N GLY A 131 -4.36 11.14 22.06
CA GLY A 131 -4.04 12.31 22.87
C GLY A 131 -3.23 13.35 22.09
N PRO A 132 -3.42 14.65 22.37
CA PRO A 132 -2.62 15.69 21.74
C PRO A 132 -1.16 15.46 22.17
N VAL A 133 -0.25 15.53 21.21
CA VAL A 133 1.18 15.54 21.53
C VAL A 133 1.44 16.86 22.28
N PRO A 134 2.18 16.87 23.41
CA PRO A 134 2.65 18.12 24.00
C PRO A 134 3.27 18.97 22.89
N ALA A 135 2.90 20.26 22.80
CA ALA A 135 3.42 21.14 21.77
C ALA A 135 4.94 20.99 21.72
N ALA A 136 5.45 20.37 20.65
CA ALA A 136 6.87 20.27 20.45
C ALA A 136 7.38 21.71 20.38
N THR A 137 8.33 22.06 21.23
CA THR A 137 9.16 23.25 20.99
C THR A 137 9.65 23.14 19.55
N PRO A 138 9.47 24.16 18.69
CA PRO A 138 9.86 24.06 17.29
C PRO A 138 11.36 23.73 17.24
N SER A 139 11.65 22.47 16.94
CA SER A 139 13.00 21.94 16.89
C SER A 139 13.56 22.26 15.52
N GLY A 140 14.07 23.49 15.39
CA GLY A 140 14.83 23.94 14.23
C GLY A 140 14.07 23.97 12.90
N PRO A 141 14.70 24.46 11.83
CA PRO A 141 14.17 24.31 10.47
C PRO A 141 13.93 22.81 10.20
N PRO A 142 12.97 22.45 9.31
CA PRO A 142 12.77 21.05 8.94
C PRO A 142 14.12 20.45 8.60
N SER A 143 14.52 19.41 9.32
CA SER A 143 15.74 18.68 9.02
C SER A 143 15.66 18.28 7.55
N VAL A 144 16.49 18.90 6.72
CA VAL A 144 16.66 18.54 5.33
C VAL A 144 17.03 17.06 5.31
N GLY A 145 16.10 16.23 4.85
CA GLY A 145 16.29 14.83 4.50
C GLY A 145 16.89 13.94 5.59
N ARG A 146 16.06 13.11 6.22
CA ARG A 146 16.48 11.70 6.32
C ARG A 146 16.86 11.32 4.88
N ALA A 147 18.11 10.95 4.61
CA ALA A 147 18.53 10.56 3.26
C ALA A 147 17.41 9.67 2.70
N ALA A 148 16.71 10.14 1.67
CA ALA A 148 15.54 9.45 1.16
C ALA A 148 16.00 8.01 0.92
N GLU A 149 15.41 7.06 1.66
CA GLU A 149 15.65 5.65 1.41
C GLU A 149 15.44 5.47 -0.08
N GLU A 150 16.52 5.18 -0.78
CA GLU A 150 16.50 5.13 -2.23
C GLU A 150 15.61 3.95 -2.60
N ASP A 151 14.50 4.24 -3.26
CA ASP A 151 13.63 3.24 -3.86
C ASP A 151 14.25 2.71 -5.17
N LEU A 152 13.70 1.62 -5.69
CA LEU A 152 14.26 0.94 -6.86
C LEU A 152 14.34 1.89 -8.07
N GLU A 153 13.30 2.69 -8.29
CA GLU A 153 13.23 3.66 -9.37
C GLU A 153 14.31 4.73 -9.24
N ALA A 154 14.51 5.32 -8.06
CA ALA A 154 15.56 6.30 -7.85
C ALA A 154 16.96 5.68 -8.01
N ALA A 155 17.17 4.44 -7.55
CA ALA A 155 18.42 3.72 -7.73
C ALA A 155 18.74 3.48 -9.20
N LEU A 156 17.74 2.98 -9.95
CA LEU A 156 17.86 2.76 -11.38
C LEU A 156 18.16 4.07 -12.09
N THR A 157 17.40 5.14 -11.81
CA THR A 157 17.58 6.45 -12.47
C THR A 157 19.00 6.96 -12.22
N ARG A 158 19.41 7.02 -10.96
CA ARG A 158 20.72 7.56 -10.60
C ARG A 158 21.84 6.74 -11.19
N ARG A 159 21.74 5.40 -11.15
CA ARG A 159 22.79 4.54 -11.71
C ARG A 159 22.88 4.67 -13.23
N ALA A 160 21.75 4.68 -13.93
CA ALA A 160 21.71 4.85 -15.37
C ALA A 160 22.28 6.21 -15.82
N TRP A 161 22.08 7.27 -15.05
CA TRP A 161 22.66 8.58 -15.36
C TRP A 161 24.14 8.70 -15.05
N ALA A 162 24.60 8.05 -13.98
CA ALA A 162 25.99 8.10 -13.57
C ALA A 162 26.90 7.16 -14.40
N ASP A 163 26.35 6.08 -14.96
CA ASP A 163 27.10 5.00 -15.60
C ASP A 163 26.50 4.65 -16.97
N PRO A 164 27.07 5.18 -18.08
CA PRO A 164 26.60 4.89 -19.43
C PRO A 164 26.64 3.41 -19.79
N ALA A 165 27.61 2.64 -19.27
CA ALA A 165 27.69 1.21 -19.52
C ALA A 165 26.55 0.46 -18.81
N PHE A 166 26.18 0.89 -17.60
CA PHE A 166 24.98 0.39 -16.95
C PHE A 166 23.70 0.75 -17.71
N ALA A 167 23.59 1.98 -18.23
CA ALA A 167 22.43 2.38 -19.03
C ALA A 167 22.28 1.54 -20.31
N GLU A 168 23.38 1.27 -21.02
CA GLU A 168 23.41 0.40 -22.19
C GLU A 168 23.04 -1.04 -21.83
N GLN A 169 23.59 -1.56 -20.72
CA GLN A 169 23.26 -2.88 -20.20
C GLN A 169 21.79 -2.99 -19.79
N LEU A 170 21.23 -1.95 -19.17
CA LEU A 170 19.82 -1.89 -18.76
C LEU A 170 18.87 -1.91 -19.97
N GLU A 171 19.25 -1.26 -21.08
CA GLU A 171 18.48 -1.31 -22.33
C GLU A 171 18.62 -2.67 -23.05
N ARG A 172 19.83 -3.26 -23.04
CA ARG A 172 20.13 -4.51 -23.77
C ARG A 172 19.63 -5.77 -23.06
N ASP A 173 19.87 -5.87 -21.75
CA ASP A 173 19.48 -6.99 -20.90
C ASP A 173 19.15 -6.47 -19.49
N PRO A 174 17.89 -6.04 -19.30
CA PRO A 174 17.44 -5.47 -18.04
C PRO A 174 17.43 -6.48 -16.90
N GLY A 175 17.30 -7.78 -17.19
CA GLY A 175 17.36 -8.83 -16.17
C GLY A 175 18.72 -8.85 -15.49
N LEU A 176 19.80 -8.79 -16.28
CA LEU A 176 21.16 -8.73 -15.73
C LEU A 176 21.43 -7.41 -14.99
N ALA A 177 20.94 -6.27 -15.51
CA ALA A 177 21.11 -4.97 -14.86
C ALA A 177 20.37 -4.88 -13.51
N LEU A 178 19.15 -5.42 -13.44
CA LEU A 178 18.37 -5.51 -12.19
C LEU A 178 19.02 -6.46 -11.20
N ALA A 179 19.55 -7.59 -11.66
CA ALA A 179 20.28 -8.54 -10.80
C ALA A 179 21.54 -7.91 -10.18
N ALA A 180 22.23 -7.02 -10.88
CA ALA A 180 23.36 -6.26 -10.34
C ALA A 180 22.97 -5.32 -9.19
N LEU A 181 21.69 -4.95 -9.08
CA LEU A 181 21.12 -4.21 -7.95
C LEU A 181 20.49 -5.14 -6.89
N GLY A 182 20.69 -6.46 -7.01
CA GLY A 182 20.09 -7.46 -6.13
C GLY A 182 18.58 -7.65 -6.35
N VAL A 183 18.05 -7.28 -7.52
CA VAL A 183 16.63 -7.40 -7.86
C VAL A 183 16.42 -8.60 -8.78
N THR A 184 15.58 -9.52 -8.34
CA THR A 184 15.16 -10.67 -9.14
C THR A 184 13.84 -10.37 -9.85
N VAL A 185 13.81 -10.56 -11.17
CA VAL A 185 12.57 -10.48 -11.96
C VAL A 185 11.77 -11.78 -11.76
N PRO A 186 10.49 -11.72 -11.38
CA PRO A 186 9.67 -12.93 -11.22
C PRO A 186 9.54 -13.74 -12.52
N PRO A 187 9.42 -15.08 -12.44
CA PRO A 187 9.23 -15.93 -13.61
C PRO A 187 8.04 -15.49 -14.46
N GLY A 188 8.19 -15.52 -15.78
CA GLY A 188 7.13 -15.14 -16.73
C GLY A 188 6.95 -13.64 -16.93
N ILE A 189 7.70 -12.78 -16.22
CA ILE A 189 7.71 -11.33 -16.46
C ILE A 189 8.84 -10.97 -17.42
N ALA A 190 8.47 -10.48 -18.60
CA ALA A 190 9.42 -9.87 -19.53
C ALA A 190 9.54 -8.38 -19.21
N VAL A 191 10.76 -7.92 -18.93
CA VAL A 191 11.08 -6.49 -18.75
C VAL A 191 11.70 -5.97 -20.03
N GLN A 192 11.15 -4.88 -20.56
CA GLN A 192 11.74 -4.13 -21.67
C GLN A 192 11.98 -2.69 -21.22
N VAL A 193 13.18 -2.19 -21.46
CA VAL A 193 13.55 -0.81 -21.12
C VAL A 193 13.68 -0.01 -22.41
N LYS A 194 13.11 1.20 -22.41
CA LYS A 194 13.28 2.19 -23.49
C LYS A 194 13.74 3.50 -22.86
N LEU A 195 14.94 3.94 -23.25
CA LEU A 195 15.47 5.23 -22.84
C LEU A 195 14.82 6.33 -23.67
N GLN A 196 13.97 7.14 -23.04
CA GLN A 196 13.34 8.29 -23.70
C GLN A 196 14.39 9.34 -24.06
N LYS A 197 14.54 9.63 -25.36
CA LYS A 197 15.42 10.69 -25.85
C LYS A 197 14.62 11.97 -26.11
N ARG A 198 15.28 13.13 -25.98
CA ARG A 198 14.66 14.45 -26.15
C ARG A 198 14.09 14.69 -27.56
N ASP A 199 14.54 13.93 -28.53
CA ASP A 199 14.19 14.01 -29.94
C ASP A 199 13.33 12.82 -30.43
N THR A 200 12.86 11.96 -29.51
CA THR A 200 12.14 10.72 -29.85
C THR A 200 10.76 10.70 -29.21
N LEU A 201 9.71 10.57 -30.04
CA LEU A 201 8.33 10.37 -29.60
C LEU A 201 8.00 8.87 -29.55
N TYR A 202 7.37 8.41 -28.47
CA TYR A 202 6.92 7.04 -28.31
C TYR A 202 5.40 6.97 -28.42
N TYR A 203 4.90 6.12 -29.31
CA TYR A 203 3.48 5.80 -29.44
C TYR A 203 3.27 4.33 -29.12
N LEU A 204 2.52 4.05 -28.05
CA LEU A 204 2.25 2.70 -27.56
C LEU A 204 0.91 2.24 -28.12
N VAL A 205 0.94 1.23 -28.99
CA VAL A 205 -0.27 0.61 -29.55
C VAL A 205 -0.59 -0.64 -28.75
N PRO A 206 -1.76 -0.72 -28.08
CA PRO A 206 -2.21 -1.95 -27.46
C PRO A 206 -2.31 -3.09 -28.49
N PRO A 207 -2.02 -4.35 -28.11
CA PRO A 207 -2.13 -5.49 -29.01
C PRO A 207 -3.54 -5.61 -29.58
N ALA A 208 -3.63 -5.80 -30.89
CA ALA A 208 -4.89 -6.02 -31.58
C ALA A 208 -5.61 -7.26 -31.03
N LYS A 209 -6.94 -7.22 -31.13
CA LYS A 209 -7.81 -8.36 -30.84
C LYS A 209 -7.82 -9.30 -32.06
N GLU A 210 -7.60 -10.59 -31.85
CA GLU A 210 -7.70 -11.59 -32.90
C GLU A 210 -9.19 -11.85 -33.26
N PRO A 211 -9.53 -12.20 -34.51
CA PRO A 211 -10.90 -12.53 -34.88
C PRO A 211 -11.45 -13.72 -34.08
N GLY A 212 -12.59 -13.51 -33.40
CA GLY A 212 -13.22 -14.54 -32.56
C GLY A 212 -12.68 -14.61 -31.11
N GLU A 213 -11.66 -13.82 -30.77
CA GLU A 213 -11.24 -13.64 -29.38
C GLU A 213 -12.39 -12.96 -28.60
N PRO A 214 -12.69 -13.38 -27.35
CA PRO A 214 -13.64 -12.66 -26.52
C PRO A 214 -13.18 -11.21 -26.27
N ASP A 215 -14.10 -10.31 -25.92
CA ASP A 215 -13.69 -8.98 -25.48
C ASP A 215 -12.77 -9.12 -24.26
N ARG A 216 -11.59 -8.51 -24.37
CA ARG A 216 -10.62 -8.52 -23.28
C ARG A 216 -11.18 -7.67 -22.15
N CYS A 217 -11.46 -8.30 -21.02
CA CYS A 217 -11.87 -7.61 -19.80
C CYS A 217 -10.72 -6.80 -19.18
N GLU A 218 -9.47 -7.10 -19.56
CA GLU A 218 -8.27 -6.49 -18.99
C GLU A 218 -7.84 -5.24 -19.77
N ALA A 219 -7.78 -4.10 -19.08
CA ALA A 219 -7.14 -2.91 -19.60
C ALA A 219 -5.62 -3.12 -19.72
N VAL A 220 -5.06 -2.83 -20.89
CA VAL A 220 -3.64 -2.50 -20.98
C VAL A 220 -3.52 -1.15 -20.32
N ASN A 221 -2.91 -1.09 -19.13
CA ASN A 221 -2.77 0.19 -18.43
C ASN A 221 -2.06 1.18 -19.36
N LEU A 222 -2.84 2.13 -19.86
CA LEU A 222 -2.35 3.23 -20.67
C LEU A 222 -2.01 4.33 -19.69
N MET A 223 -0.73 4.68 -19.63
CA MET A 223 -0.23 5.74 -18.78
C MET A 223 0.12 6.92 -19.68
N ASP A 224 -0.72 7.95 -19.67
CA ASP A 224 -0.47 9.18 -20.42
C ASP A 224 0.25 10.19 -19.53
N GLN A 225 1.58 10.26 -19.66
CA GLN A 225 2.40 11.23 -18.94
C GLN A 225 2.81 12.38 -19.85
N TRP A 226 2.37 13.58 -19.48
CA TRP A 226 2.71 14.81 -20.19
C TRP A 226 4.10 15.35 -19.79
N ARG A 227 4.70 14.83 -18.71
CA ARG A 227 6.08 15.11 -18.25
C ARG A 227 6.52 14.06 -17.21
N SER A 228 7.54 13.25 -17.49
CA SER A 228 8.10 12.25 -16.56
C SER A 228 9.16 12.81 -15.60
N GLY A 229 9.65 14.02 -15.83
CA GLY A 229 10.66 14.66 -14.97
C GLY A 229 11.96 13.83 -14.89
N ASP A 230 12.48 13.70 -13.67
CA ASP A 230 13.75 13.03 -13.34
C ASP A 230 13.54 11.58 -12.87
N THR A 231 12.49 10.91 -13.33
CA THR A 231 12.04 9.62 -12.76
C THR A 231 11.71 8.59 -13.84
N PHE A 232 11.99 7.31 -13.56
CA PHE A 232 11.51 6.19 -14.36
C PHE A 232 9.98 6.07 -14.34
N VAL A 233 9.44 5.53 -15.43
CA VAL A 233 8.01 5.31 -15.63
C VAL A 233 7.78 3.85 -15.97
N TRP A 234 6.95 3.19 -15.17
CA TRP A 234 6.52 1.82 -15.45
C TRP A 234 5.17 1.82 -16.15
N VAL A 235 5.10 1.15 -17.30
CA VAL A 235 3.86 0.89 -18.02
C VAL A 235 3.69 -0.62 -18.09
N LEU A 236 2.65 -1.15 -17.44
CA LEU A 236 2.43 -2.58 -17.29
C LEU A 236 0.94 -2.88 -17.10
N PRO A 237 0.39 -4.02 -17.60
CA PRO A 237 -0.96 -4.48 -17.26
C PRO A 237 -1.16 -4.62 -15.75
N GLU A 238 -2.39 -4.43 -15.27
CA GLU A 238 -2.72 -4.44 -13.84
C GLU A 238 -2.24 -5.73 -13.14
N ARG A 239 -2.41 -6.89 -13.77
CA ARG A 239 -1.97 -8.19 -13.23
C ARG A 239 -0.48 -8.26 -12.90
N LEU A 240 0.37 -7.43 -13.50
CA LEU A 240 1.82 -7.40 -13.25
C LEU A 240 2.21 -6.49 -12.08
N LYS A 241 1.27 -5.73 -11.50
CA LYS A 241 1.53 -4.82 -10.36
C LYS A 241 2.10 -5.54 -9.16
N ALA A 242 1.61 -6.74 -8.84
CA ALA A 242 2.13 -7.57 -7.76
C ALA A 242 3.61 -7.96 -7.99
N GLY A 243 3.98 -8.26 -9.25
CA GLY A 243 5.36 -8.55 -9.64
C GLY A 243 6.29 -7.35 -9.47
N LEU A 244 5.85 -6.15 -9.88
CA LEU A 244 6.62 -4.92 -9.66
C LEU A 244 6.83 -4.63 -8.16
N LEU A 245 5.79 -4.82 -7.33
CA LEU A 245 5.91 -4.67 -5.88
C LEU A 245 6.88 -5.69 -5.28
N ALA A 246 6.89 -6.94 -5.78
CA ALA A 246 7.85 -7.95 -5.36
C ALA A 246 9.30 -7.54 -5.70
N MET A 247 9.52 -6.97 -6.89
CA MET A 247 10.84 -6.44 -7.29
C MET A 247 11.30 -5.30 -6.37
N ARG A 248 10.43 -4.35 -6.04
CA ARG A 248 10.74 -3.27 -5.08
C ARG A 248 11.09 -3.82 -3.70
N ARG A 249 10.31 -4.77 -3.18
CA ARG A 249 10.61 -5.43 -1.89
C ARG A 249 11.95 -6.16 -1.93
N GLY A 250 12.25 -6.87 -3.02
CA GLY A 250 13.53 -7.55 -3.22
C GLY A 250 14.71 -6.57 -3.14
N PHE A 251 14.59 -5.42 -3.79
CA PHE A 251 15.58 -4.35 -3.72
C PHE A 251 15.82 -3.85 -2.29
N HIS A 252 14.76 -3.63 -1.50
CA HIS A 252 14.93 -3.19 -0.12
C HIS A 252 15.58 -4.27 0.77
N ARG A 253 15.31 -5.56 0.52
CA ARG A 253 15.93 -6.68 1.26
C ARG A 253 17.40 -6.91 0.91
N SER A 254 17.84 -6.59 -0.30
CA SER A 254 19.21 -6.84 -0.75
C SER A 254 20.23 -5.82 -0.21
N ARG A 255 19.78 -4.70 0.39
CA ARG A 255 20.66 -3.69 0.97
C ARG A 255 21.10 -4.09 2.39
N PRO A 256 22.39 -3.96 2.73
CA PRO A 256 22.84 -4.12 4.10
C PRO A 256 22.22 -3.04 4.99
N THR A 257 21.62 -3.45 6.11
CA THR A 257 21.16 -2.55 7.17
C THR A 257 22.36 -1.75 7.67
N THR A 258 22.37 -0.45 7.37
CA THR A 258 23.41 0.44 7.89
C THR A 258 23.01 0.84 9.31
N ASP A 259 23.11 -0.10 10.26
CA ASP A 259 23.05 0.20 11.69
C ASP A 259 23.78 -0.89 12.48
N ALA A 260 25.10 -0.74 12.52
CA ALA A 260 25.92 -1.21 13.63
C ALA A 260 26.79 -0.03 14.03
N ARG A 261 26.25 0.87 14.85
CA ARG A 261 27.10 1.78 15.64
C ARG A 261 27.93 0.90 16.55
N SER A 262 29.22 0.83 16.26
CA SER A 262 30.24 0.31 17.13
C SER A 262 30.12 0.98 18.50
N SER A 263 29.68 0.22 19.48
CA SER A 263 29.96 0.48 20.88
C SER A 263 31.46 0.29 21.11
N ASP A 264 32.25 1.32 20.84
CA ASP A 264 33.57 1.49 21.45
C ASP A 264 33.42 2.61 22.48
N ASP A 265 33.20 2.21 23.72
CA ASP A 265 33.45 3.02 24.90
C ASP A 265 34.61 2.32 25.64
N SER A 266 35.76 2.97 25.67
CA SER A 266 36.94 2.66 26.48
C SER A 266 37.44 3.95 27.09
#